data_AF-A0A1Q6DI15-F1
#
_entry.id   AF-A0A1Q6DI15-F1
#
_cell.length_a   1.000
_cell.length_b   1.000
_cell.length_c   1.000
_cell.angle_alpha   90.00
_cell.angle_beta   90.00
_cell.angle_gamma   90.00
#
_symmetry.space_group_name_H-M   'P 1'
#
loop_
_entity.id
_entity.type
_entity.pdbx_description
1 polymer ?
#
loop_
_entity_poly.entity_id
_entity_poly.type
_entity_poly.pdbx_seq_one_letter_code
_entity_poly.pdbx_strand_id
1 'polypeptide(L)'
;MHEPRNFLLRVLRLAGFADMLIRARDKTSRPAAKKRQRKKEMMKKRFTPLLLLVLLLFAGCGGNERAGETGEKKQTAQATKEQGVEKSLLEPCRLITAAEAATLIGEPVKEGQYGEQQVVGMKKCFFEAANPDSMKFLQITVQQSDFMPANVRQAGQSPKTIFAATKEMLADGRIDLADLGDAAFIGTGGLHMLAGDTYITIGVGNPERDGNRAKLENAGRLVLDKLRQ
;
A
#
# COMPACT_ATOMS: atom_id res chain seq x y z
N MET A 1 77.51 -33.26 4.33
CA MET A 1 78.53 -33.17 3.27
C MET A 1 77.88 -32.59 2.03
N HIS A 2 78.47 -31.53 1.47
CA HIS A 2 78.14 -30.79 0.25
C HIS A 2 76.81 -29.99 0.12
N GLU A 3 76.89 -28.71 0.51
CA GLU A 3 76.50 -27.55 -0.33
C GLU A 3 77.32 -27.55 -1.67
N PRO A 4 77.02 -26.77 -2.76
CA PRO A 4 76.41 -25.43 -2.75
C PRO A 4 75.54 -24.97 -3.99
N ARG A 5 74.68 -23.98 -3.72
CA ARG A 5 74.56 -22.61 -4.31
C ARG A 5 74.39 -22.35 -5.82
N ASN A 6 73.44 -21.44 -6.07
CA ASN A 6 73.52 -20.26 -6.94
C ASN A 6 73.86 -20.47 -8.43
N PHE A 7 72.81 -20.63 -9.25
CA PHE A 7 72.89 -20.25 -10.67
C PHE A 7 71.59 -19.63 -11.25
N LEU A 8 70.47 -19.62 -10.52
CA LEU A 8 69.19 -19.11 -11.04
C LEU A 8 68.77 -17.72 -10.54
N LEU A 9 69.69 -16.99 -9.90
CA LEU A 9 69.59 -15.54 -9.68
C LEU A 9 70.82 -14.89 -10.31
N ARG A 10 70.66 -14.39 -11.55
CA ARG A 10 71.50 -13.40 -12.28
C ARG A 10 71.82 -13.81 -13.73
N VAL A 11 70.82 -14.08 -14.55
CA VAL A 11 70.91 -13.83 -15.99
C VAL A 11 69.53 -13.37 -16.47
N LEU A 12 69.45 -12.14 -17.01
CA LEU A 12 68.33 -11.50 -17.73
C LEU A 12 67.09 -11.11 -16.87
N ARG A 13 66.99 -9.94 -16.24
CA ARG A 13 66.75 -8.61 -16.87
C ARG A 13 66.61 -8.62 -18.39
N LEU A 14 65.39 -8.43 -18.89
CA LEU A 14 65.09 -7.49 -19.98
C LEU A 14 63.57 -7.25 -20.10
N ALA A 15 63.22 -5.96 -20.08
CA ALA A 15 62.01 -5.33 -20.63
C ALA A 15 60.62 -5.72 -20.09
N GLY A 16 60.19 -4.96 -19.07
CA GLY A 16 58.99 -4.13 -19.21
C GLY A 16 57.63 -4.78 -19.00
N PHE A 17 57.26 -5.13 -17.75
CA PHE A 17 55.85 -5.38 -17.39
C PHE A 17 55.57 -5.14 -15.89
N ALA A 18 56.21 -4.14 -15.28
CA ALA A 18 56.03 -3.83 -13.85
C ALA A 18 55.42 -2.44 -13.56
N ASP A 19 55.03 -1.67 -14.59
CA ASP A 19 54.49 -0.31 -14.41
C ASP A 19 52.97 -0.20 -14.65
N MET A 20 52.26 -1.34 -14.65
CA MET A 20 50.81 -1.39 -14.91
C MET A 20 49.97 -1.88 -13.71
N LEU A 21 50.57 -2.16 -12.54
CA LEU A 21 49.84 -2.67 -11.38
C LEU A 21 49.90 -1.80 -10.11
N ILE A 22 50.55 -0.63 -10.16
CA ILE A 22 50.54 0.35 -9.05
C ILE A 22 49.58 1.53 -9.32
N ARG A 23 49.04 1.67 -10.55
CA ARG A 23 48.07 2.72 -10.92
C ARG A 23 46.59 2.31 -10.88
N ALA A 24 46.26 1.13 -10.35
CA ALA A 24 44.89 0.61 -10.32
C ALA A 24 44.28 0.46 -8.91
N ARG A 25 44.78 1.19 -7.90
CA ARG A 25 44.23 1.19 -6.54
C ARG A 25 43.96 2.58 -5.95
N ASP A 26 43.63 3.58 -6.78
CA ASP A 26 43.33 4.94 -6.29
C ASP A 26 42.25 5.71 -7.08
N LYS A 27 41.24 5.02 -7.65
CA LYS A 27 40.18 5.68 -8.46
C LYS A 27 38.73 5.28 -8.20
N THR A 28 38.41 4.62 -7.08
CA THR A 28 37.03 4.18 -6.79
C THR A 28 36.38 4.74 -5.52
N SER A 29 36.97 5.74 -4.85
CA SER A 29 36.44 6.29 -3.59
C SER A 29 36.05 7.78 -3.64
N ARG A 30 35.49 8.33 -4.73
CA ARG A 30 35.05 9.74 -4.77
C ARG A 30 33.96 10.03 -5.83
N PRO A 31 32.67 9.73 -5.56
CA PRO A 31 31.64 10.71 -5.96
C PRO A 31 30.44 10.88 -5.01
N ALA A 32 30.28 10.09 -3.95
CA ALA A 32 29.05 10.09 -3.15
C ALA A 32 28.95 11.20 -2.08
N ALA A 33 30.08 11.60 -1.47
CA ALA A 33 30.07 12.57 -0.36
C ALA A 33 29.73 14.01 -0.79
N LYS A 34 30.22 14.45 -1.97
CA LYS A 34 30.04 15.82 -2.47
C LYS A 34 28.60 16.12 -2.91
N LYS A 35 27.87 15.10 -3.37
CA LYS A 35 26.46 15.21 -3.79
C LYS A 35 25.50 15.37 -2.60
N ARG A 36 25.81 14.75 -1.45
CA ARG A 36 25.02 14.84 -0.22
C ARG A 36 25.12 16.20 0.48
N GLN A 37 26.29 16.84 0.46
CA GLN A 37 26.47 18.19 1.05
C GLN A 37 25.77 19.29 0.25
N ARG A 38 25.84 19.27 -1.10
CA ARG A 38 25.16 20.28 -1.94
C ARG A 38 23.62 20.24 -1.81
N LYS A 39 23.01 19.06 -1.62
CA LYS A 39 21.55 18.96 -1.41
C LYS A 39 21.09 19.55 -0.07
N LYS A 40 21.88 19.41 1.00
CA LYS A 40 21.52 19.93 2.34
C LYS A 40 21.55 21.46 2.40
N GLU A 41 22.48 22.10 1.69
CA GLU A 41 22.57 23.56 1.62
C GLU A 41 21.45 24.20 0.76
N MET A 42 21.02 23.52 -0.31
CA MET A 42 19.94 24.02 -1.17
C MET A 42 18.54 23.94 -0.53
N MET A 43 18.32 23.02 0.41
CA MET A 43 17.02 22.86 1.09
C MET A 43 16.82 23.88 2.21
N LYS A 44 17.89 24.33 2.87
CA LYS A 44 17.80 25.34 3.94
C LYS A 44 17.54 26.76 3.42
N LYS A 45 17.99 27.10 2.21
CA LYS A 45 17.83 28.45 1.64
C LYS A 45 16.49 28.70 0.93
N ARG A 46 15.68 27.65 0.72
CA ARG A 46 14.37 27.75 0.04
C ARG A 46 13.18 27.72 0.99
N PHE A 47 13.37 27.36 2.26
CA PHE A 47 12.28 27.23 3.24
C PHE A 47 12.14 28.41 4.21
N THR A 48 13.06 29.38 4.18
CA THR A 48 13.04 30.51 5.13
C THR A 48 12.05 31.64 4.82
N PRO A 49 11.56 31.89 3.58
CA PRO A 49 10.58 32.95 3.37
C PRO A 49 9.10 32.48 3.51
N LEU A 50 8.82 31.16 3.54
CA LEU A 50 7.44 30.65 3.54
C LEU A 50 6.81 30.57 4.95
N LEU A 51 7.64 30.52 6.01
CA LEU A 51 7.17 30.41 7.40
C LEU A 51 6.65 31.75 7.96
N LEU A 52 6.90 32.87 7.28
CA LEU A 52 6.51 34.21 7.74
C LEU A 52 5.12 34.66 7.26
N LEU A 53 4.47 33.91 6.35
CA LEU A 53 3.16 34.26 5.77
C LEU A 53 1.96 33.61 6.50
N VAL A 54 2.19 32.63 7.38
CA VAL A 54 1.12 31.83 8.02
C VAL A 54 0.61 32.46 9.34
N LEU A 55 1.25 33.51 9.84
CA LEU A 55 0.94 34.14 11.13
C LEU A 55 -0.15 35.23 11.11
N LEU A 56 -0.87 35.44 9.99
CA LEU A 56 -1.81 36.57 9.83
C LEU A 56 -3.30 36.22 9.67
N LEU A 57 -3.76 34.98 9.92
CA LEU A 57 -5.14 34.57 9.61
C LEU A 57 -6.02 34.09 10.77
N PHE A 58 -5.71 34.42 12.03
CA PHE A 58 -6.62 34.15 13.15
C PHE A 58 -7.00 35.42 13.92
N ALA A 59 -7.85 36.24 13.30
CA ALA A 59 -8.71 37.18 13.97
C ALA A 59 -10.11 37.08 13.33
N GLY A 60 -11.05 36.42 14.00
CA GLY A 60 -12.39 36.20 13.47
C GLY A 60 -13.25 35.27 14.32
N CYS A 61 -13.33 35.55 15.61
CA CYS A 61 -14.39 35.06 16.49
C CYS A 61 -15.59 36.01 16.32
N GLY A 62 -16.80 35.47 16.14
CA GLY A 62 -18.02 36.27 16.06
C GLY A 62 -19.25 35.39 15.95
N GLY A 63 -19.75 34.92 17.08
CA GLY A 63 -21.03 34.24 17.18
C GLY A 63 -22.21 35.22 17.12
N ASN A 64 -23.41 34.69 16.85
CA ASN A 64 -24.60 35.14 17.57
C ASN A 64 -25.72 34.09 17.50
N GLU A 65 -26.26 33.76 18.66
CA GLU A 65 -27.46 32.95 18.86
C GLU A 65 -28.70 33.77 18.55
N ARG A 66 -29.72 33.16 17.94
CA ARG A 66 -31.13 33.54 18.14
C ARG A 66 -32.03 32.31 18.15
N ALA A 67 -32.67 32.14 19.30
CA ALA A 67 -33.85 31.33 19.51
C ALA A 67 -35.07 31.91 18.77
N GLY A 68 -36.00 31.04 18.39
CA GLY A 68 -37.31 31.38 17.83
C GLY A 68 -38.16 30.13 17.69
N GLU A 69 -39.27 30.11 18.42
CA GLU A 69 -40.09 28.96 18.83
C GLU A 69 -41.02 28.32 17.77
N THR A 70 -41.41 27.09 18.12
CA THR A 70 -42.71 26.39 17.96
C THR A 70 -43.36 26.18 16.59
N GLY A 71 -43.74 24.92 16.35
CA GLY A 71 -44.59 24.51 15.23
C GLY A 71 -44.79 22.99 15.18
N GLU A 72 -45.54 22.45 16.13
CA GLU A 72 -45.99 21.06 16.15
C GLU A 72 -46.96 20.80 14.99
N LYS A 73 -46.60 19.89 14.06
CA LYS A 73 -47.56 19.15 13.23
C LYS A 73 -47.15 17.70 13.08
N LYS A 74 -47.93 16.87 13.76
CA LYS A 74 -48.03 15.42 13.61
C LYS A 74 -48.71 15.11 12.27
N GLN A 75 -48.03 14.40 11.37
CA GLN A 75 -48.72 13.67 10.31
C GLN A 75 -47.95 12.40 9.96
N THR A 76 -48.49 11.31 10.48
CA THR A 76 -48.24 9.93 10.09
C THR A 76 -48.61 9.75 8.62
N ALA A 77 -47.68 9.26 7.81
CA ALA A 77 -47.98 8.59 6.56
C ALA A 77 -47.03 7.40 6.41
N GLN A 78 -47.62 6.24 6.57
CA GLN A 78 -47.04 4.91 6.48
C GLN A 78 -47.39 4.36 5.10
N ALA A 79 -46.41 4.21 4.22
CA ALA A 79 -46.33 3.36 3.02
C ALA A 79 -45.15 3.91 2.20
N THR A 80 -44.11 3.17 1.84
CA THR A 80 -44.09 1.78 1.38
C THR A 80 -42.74 1.20 1.81
N LYS A 81 -42.76 0.07 2.52
CA LYS A 81 -41.57 -0.80 2.59
C LYS A 81 -41.40 -1.40 1.20
N GLU A 82 -40.74 -0.67 0.31
CA GLU A 82 -39.92 -1.34 -0.68
C GLU A 82 -38.87 -2.08 0.13
N GLN A 83 -38.97 -3.41 0.15
CA GLN A 83 -37.88 -4.27 0.54
C GLN A 83 -36.78 -4.11 -0.51
N GLY A 84 -36.13 -2.95 -0.51
CA GLY A 84 -34.75 -2.88 -0.95
C GLY A 84 -33.99 -3.78 0.00
N VAL A 85 -33.35 -4.81 -0.55
CA VAL A 85 -32.28 -5.52 0.17
C VAL A 85 -31.36 -4.40 0.69
N GLU A 86 -31.42 -4.13 1.99
CA GLU A 86 -30.54 -3.14 2.59
C GLU A 86 -29.14 -3.71 2.42
N LYS A 87 -28.45 -3.25 1.37
CA LYS A 87 -27.11 -3.69 1.05
C LYS A 87 -26.23 -3.19 2.19
N SER A 88 -26.00 -4.05 3.17
CA SER A 88 -25.19 -3.71 4.32
C SER A 88 -23.80 -3.30 3.85
N LEU A 89 -23.28 -2.22 4.42
CA LEU A 89 -21.94 -1.74 4.10
C LEU A 89 -20.91 -2.75 4.59
N LEU A 90 -19.98 -3.10 3.72
CA LEU A 90 -18.98 -4.13 3.94
C LEU A 90 -17.78 -3.48 4.63
N GLU A 91 -17.65 -3.74 5.93
CA GLU A 91 -16.52 -3.27 6.72
C GLU A 91 -15.36 -4.29 6.67
N PRO A 92 -14.12 -3.87 6.33
CA PRO A 92 -13.02 -4.79 6.06
C PRO A 92 -12.62 -5.65 7.26
N CYS A 93 -12.67 -5.11 8.49
CA CYS A 93 -12.37 -5.89 9.70
C CYS A 93 -13.49 -6.85 10.11
N ARG A 94 -14.66 -6.80 9.45
CA ARG A 94 -15.75 -7.77 9.62
C ARG A 94 -15.75 -8.84 8.54
N LEU A 95 -15.11 -8.57 7.40
CA LEU A 95 -14.96 -9.54 6.31
C LEU A 95 -13.96 -10.64 6.64
N ILE A 96 -12.86 -10.31 7.30
CA ILE A 96 -11.86 -11.29 7.74
C ILE A 96 -11.62 -11.05 9.23
N THR A 97 -11.75 -12.11 10.02
CA THR A 97 -11.43 -12.10 11.46
C THR A 97 -9.95 -12.36 11.70
N ALA A 98 -9.45 -12.04 12.89
CA ALA A 98 -8.06 -12.34 13.27
C ALA A 98 -7.74 -13.84 13.19
N ALA A 99 -8.68 -14.73 13.54
CA ALA A 99 -8.49 -16.17 13.46
C ALA A 99 -8.39 -16.67 12.00
N GLU A 100 -9.21 -16.14 11.11
CA GLU A 100 -9.14 -16.43 9.67
C GLU A 100 -7.85 -15.89 9.07
N ALA A 101 -7.44 -14.66 9.43
CA ALA A 101 -6.17 -14.09 9.01
C ALA A 101 -4.98 -14.92 9.49
N ALA A 102 -4.98 -15.38 10.75
CA ALA A 102 -3.94 -16.27 11.28
C ALA A 102 -3.85 -17.58 10.50
N THR A 103 -5.01 -18.16 10.14
CA THR A 103 -5.08 -19.38 9.34
C THR A 103 -4.53 -19.16 7.93
N LEU A 104 -4.89 -18.05 7.28
CA LEU A 104 -4.43 -17.71 5.93
C LEU A 104 -2.91 -17.42 5.89
N ILE A 105 -2.38 -16.73 6.90
CA ILE A 105 -0.96 -16.38 6.95
C ILE A 105 -0.09 -17.55 7.45
N GLY A 106 -0.67 -18.45 8.26
CA GLY A 106 0.00 -19.61 8.86
C GLY A 106 0.72 -19.31 10.18
N GLU A 107 0.32 -18.26 10.89
CA GLU A 107 0.83 -17.93 12.23
C GLU A 107 -0.13 -16.99 12.99
N PRO A 108 -0.03 -16.88 14.33
CA PRO A 108 -0.86 -15.96 15.10
C PRO A 108 -0.67 -14.50 14.66
N VAL A 109 -1.79 -13.76 14.61
CA VAL A 109 -1.80 -12.32 14.29
C VAL A 109 -2.29 -11.50 15.48
N LYS A 110 -1.97 -10.21 15.47
CA LYS A 110 -2.59 -9.21 16.33
C LYS A 110 -4.01 -8.92 15.87
N GLU A 111 -4.78 -8.22 16.70
CA GLU A 111 -6.09 -7.68 16.32
C GLU A 111 -6.01 -6.80 15.07
N GLY A 112 -7.08 -6.83 14.29
CA GLY A 112 -7.17 -6.10 13.03
C GLY A 112 -7.13 -4.60 13.23
N GLN A 113 -6.16 -3.94 12.60
CA GLN A 113 -6.02 -2.49 12.64
C GLN A 113 -6.86 -1.85 11.54
N TYR A 114 -7.96 -1.20 11.93
CA TYR A 114 -8.78 -0.42 11.00
C TYR A 114 -8.03 0.82 10.52
N GLY A 115 -8.24 1.16 9.25
CA GLY A 115 -7.80 2.43 8.69
C GLY A 115 -8.70 2.87 7.54
N GLU A 116 -8.67 4.16 7.24
CA GLU A 116 -9.50 4.74 6.19
C GLU A 116 -8.76 5.85 5.44
N GLN A 117 -8.91 5.87 4.13
CA GLN A 117 -8.50 6.96 3.26
C GLN A 117 -9.76 7.64 2.72
N GLN A 118 -10.28 8.58 3.52
CA GLN A 118 -11.54 9.27 3.28
C GLN A 118 -11.60 9.94 1.90
N VAL A 119 -10.46 10.45 1.41
CA VAL A 119 -10.36 11.15 0.11
C VAL A 119 -10.80 10.29 -1.08
N VAL A 120 -10.72 8.96 -0.97
CA VAL A 120 -11.13 8.01 -2.03
C VAL A 120 -12.13 6.98 -1.54
N GLY A 121 -12.65 7.13 -0.31
CA GLY A 121 -13.60 6.18 0.27
C GLY A 121 -13.04 4.76 0.42
N MET A 122 -11.75 4.62 0.70
CA MET A 122 -11.11 3.31 0.87
C MET A 122 -10.95 2.99 2.34
N LYS A 123 -11.59 1.91 2.79
CA LYS A 123 -11.44 1.37 4.14
C LYS A 123 -10.47 0.18 4.11
N LYS A 124 -9.76 -0.03 5.21
CA LYS A 124 -8.73 -1.07 5.35
C LYS A 124 -8.85 -1.78 6.70
N CYS A 125 -8.56 -3.07 6.72
CA CYS A 125 -8.15 -3.80 7.90
C CYS A 125 -6.76 -4.40 7.69
N PHE A 126 -5.87 -4.25 8.66
CA PHE A 126 -4.50 -4.75 8.60
C PHE A 126 -4.21 -5.67 9.78
N PHE A 127 -3.86 -6.91 9.47
CA PHE A 127 -3.44 -7.93 10.43
C PHE A 127 -1.93 -8.12 10.31
N GLU A 128 -1.22 -7.89 11.40
CA GLU A 128 0.22 -8.12 11.50
C GLU A 128 0.46 -9.40 12.29
N ALA A 129 1.53 -10.13 11.95
CA ALA A 129 2.00 -11.23 12.77
C ALA A 129 2.19 -10.80 14.25
N ALA A 130 1.83 -11.69 15.17
CA ALA A 130 2.05 -11.47 16.60
C ALA A 130 3.54 -11.55 16.96
N ASN A 131 4.32 -12.32 16.21
CA ASN A 131 5.78 -12.39 16.38
C ASN A 131 6.43 -11.10 15.84
N PRO A 132 7.14 -10.31 16.68
CA PRO A 132 7.78 -9.06 16.25
C PRO A 132 8.91 -9.25 15.23
N ASP A 133 9.46 -10.46 15.10
CA ASP A 133 10.49 -10.78 14.11
C ASP A 133 9.90 -11.26 12.77
N SER A 134 8.58 -11.45 12.70
CA SER A 134 7.90 -11.84 11.46
C SER A 134 7.43 -10.61 10.69
N MET A 135 7.71 -10.61 9.39
CA MET A 135 7.23 -9.58 8.45
C MET A 135 5.92 -9.99 7.75
N LYS A 136 5.28 -11.10 8.16
CA LYS A 136 4.03 -11.53 7.53
C LYS A 136 2.87 -10.64 7.98
N PHE A 137 1.94 -10.45 7.06
CA PHE A 137 0.73 -9.69 7.29
C PHE A 137 -0.38 -10.16 6.35
N LEU A 138 -1.60 -9.75 6.66
CA LEU A 138 -2.72 -9.74 5.73
C LEU A 138 -3.39 -8.36 5.79
N GLN A 139 -3.53 -7.75 4.63
CA GLN A 139 -4.26 -6.51 4.45
C GLN A 139 -5.49 -6.80 3.60
N ILE A 140 -6.65 -6.29 3.99
CA ILE A 140 -7.83 -6.23 3.15
C ILE A 140 -8.30 -4.78 3.05
N THR A 141 -8.61 -4.32 1.83
CA THR A 141 -9.26 -3.03 1.61
C THR A 141 -10.60 -3.22 0.92
N VAL A 142 -11.56 -2.36 1.24
CA VAL A 142 -12.87 -2.31 0.60
C VAL A 142 -13.14 -0.89 0.13
N GLN A 143 -13.58 -0.77 -1.11
CA GLN A 143 -14.15 0.45 -1.69
C GLN A 143 -15.56 0.16 -2.18
N GLN A 144 -16.51 0.97 -1.70
CA GLN A 144 -17.91 0.97 -2.11
C GLN A 144 -18.31 2.40 -2.46
N SER A 145 -19.27 2.57 -3.36
CA SER A 145 -19.78 3.88 -3.74
C SER A 145 -20.23 4.70 -2.53
N ASP A 146 -20.82 4.06 -1.51
CA ASP A 146 -21.29 4.72 -0.27
C ASP A 146 -20.15 5.24 0.61
N PHE A 147 -18.94 4.71 0.48
CA PHE A 147 -17.76 5.24 1.16
C PHE A 147 -17.14 6.41 0.39
N MET A 148 -17.46 6.59 -0.89
CA MET A 148 -16.82 7.59 -1.73
C MET A 148 -17.43 8.99 -1.53
N PRO A 149 -16.59 10.02 -1.30
CA PRO A 149 -17.04 11.41 -1.26
C PRO A 149 -17.85 11.80 -2.51
N ALA A 150 -18.82 12.70 -2.34
CA ALA A 150 -19.69 13.13 -3.43
C ALA A 150 -18.91 13.70 -4.63
N ASN A 151 -17.85 14.46 -4.39
CA ASN A 151 -17.00 15.01 -5.45
C ASN A 151 -16.27 13.92 -6.25
N VAL A 152 -15.88 12.82 -5.61
CA VAL A 152 -15.23 11.67 -6.28
C VAL A 152 -16.24 10.97 -7.18
N ARG A 153 -17.46 10.73 -6.68
CA ARG A 153 -18.55 10.13 -7.47
C ARG A 153 -18.99 11.02 -8.63
N GLN A 154 -19.11 12.33 -8.41
CA GLN A 154 -19.45 13.31 -9.45
C GLN A 154 -18.37 13.42 -10.53
N ALA A 155 -17.10 13.16 -10.18
CA ALA A 155 -16.01 13.04 -11.15
C ALA A 155 -16.04 11.71 -11.93
N GLY A 156 -17.11 10.93 -11.83
CA GLY A 156 -17.30 9.66 -12.53
C GLY A 156 -16.55 8.49 -11.92
N GLN A 157 -15.97 8.64 -10.73
CA GLN A 157 -15.31 7.54 -10.04
C GLN A 157 -16.32 6.64 -9.32
N SER A 158 -16.09 5.34 -9.45
CA SER A 158 -16.82 4.27 -8.80
C SER A 158 -15.84 3.13 -8.50
N PRO A 159 -16.19 2.17 -7.62
CA PRO A 159 -15.37 0.98 -7.40
C PRO A 159 -15.00 0.27 -8.72
N LYS A 160 -15.96 0.17 -9.65
CA LYS A 160 -15.76 -0.46 -10.96
C LYS A 160 -14.78 0.32 -11.85
N THR A 161 -14.87 1.64 -11.91
CA THR A 161 -13.94 2.44 -12.74
C THR A 161 -12.53 2.44 -12.15
N ILE A 162 -12.40 2.48 -10.82
CA ILE A 162 -11.10 2.39 -10.14
C ILE A 162 -10.48 1.02 -10.37
N PHE A 163 -11.26 -0.07 -10.25
CA PHE A 163 -10.79 -1.43 -10.57
C PHE A 163 -10.30 -1.51 -12.03
N ALA A 164 -11.10 -1.04 -12.99
CA ALA A 164 -10.74 -1.08 -14.40
C ALA A 164 -9.46 -0.30 -14.70
N ALA A 165 -9.34 0.93 -14.18
CA ALA A 165 -8.14 1.74 -14.33
C ALA A 165 -6.92 1.08 -13.68
N THR A 166 -7.08 0.50 -12.48
CA THR A 166 -5.99 -0.22 -11.80
C THR A 166 -5.57 -1.45 -12.60
N LYS A 167 -6.54 -2.20 -13.14
CA LYS A 167 -6.29 -3.39 -13.96
C LYS A 167 -5.48 -3.04 -15.20
N GLU A 168 -5.79 -1.93 -15.86
CA GLU A 168 -5.05 -1.40 -17.02
C GLU A 168 -3.63 -0.96 -16.62
N MET A 169 -3.50 -0.17 -15.56
CA MET A 169 -2.20 0.30 -15.07
C MET A 169 -1.24 -0.83 -14.67
N LEU A 170 -1.80 -1.96 -14.21
CA LEU A 170 -1.03 -3.13 -13.80
C LEU A 170 -0.99 -4.21 -14.88
N ALA A 171 -1.24 -3.90 -16.16
CA ALA A 171 -1.29 -4.91 -17.22
C ALA A 171 0.00 -5.77 -17.31
N ASP A 172 1.16 -5.15 -17.10
CA ASP A 172 2.44 -5.83 -17.15
C ASP A 172 2.65 -6.72 -15.92
N GLY A 173 2.84 -8.03 -16.14
CA GLY A 173 3.08 -9.00 -15.08
C GLY A 173 1.84 -9.38 -14.26
N ARG A 174 0.65 -8.90 -14.64
CA ARG A 174 -0.62 -9.30 -14.04
C ARG A 174 -0.98 -10.74 -14.37
N ILE A 175 -1.61 -11.40 -13.41
CA ILE A 175 -2.22 -12.71 -13.56
C ILE A 175 -3.72 -12.55 -13.39
N ASP A 176 -4.48 -12.63 -14.47
CA ASP A 176 -5.94 -12.67 -14.40
C ASP A 176 -6.39 -14.00 -13.77
N LEU A 177 -7.39 -13.92 -12.89
CA LEU A 177 -7.95 -15.09 -12.20
C LEU A 177 -9.39 -15.31 -12.64
N ALA A 178 -9.68 -16.53 -13.08
CA ALA A 178 -11.05 -16.99 -13.26
C ALA A 178 -11.69 -17.29 -11.90
N ASP A 179 -13.02 -17.25 -11.85
CA ASP A 179 -13.84 -17.73 -10.72
C ASP A 179 -13.70 -16.98 -9.39
N LEU A 180 -13.15 -15.76 -9.40
CA LEU A 180 -13.13 -14.86 -8.26
C LEU A 180 -13.87 -13.55 -8.57
N GLY A 181 -15.10 -13.43 -8.05
CA GLY A 181 -15.96 -12.28 -8.27
C GLY A 181 -16.40 -12.12 -9.73
N ASP A 182 -16.77 -10.91 -10.12
CA ASP A 182 -17.08 -10.57 -11.50
C ASP A 182 -15.80 -10.45 -12.34
N ALA A 183 -14.71 -10.03 -11.70
CA ALA A 183 -13.37 -10.00 -12.27
C ALA A 183 -12.33 -9.97 -11.16
N ALA A 184 -11.22 -10.68 -11.34
CA ALA A 184 -10.09 -10.61 -10.43
C ALA A 184 -8.75 -10.76 -11.14
N PHE A 185 -7.72 -10.23 -10.50
CA PHE A 185 -6.34 -10.41 -10.93
C PHE A 185 -5.38 -10.27 -9.76
N ILE A 186 -4.20 -10.89 -9.88
CA ILE A 186 -3.06 -10.61 -9.01
C ILE A 186 -2.12 -9.67 -9.75
N GLY A 187 -1.76 -8.57 -9.10
CA GLY A 187 -0.80 -7.59 -9.59
C GLY A 187 0.07 -7.06 -8.45
N THR A 188 0.76 -5.95 -8.70
CA THR A 188 1.55 -5.27 -7.66
C THR A 188 0.65 -4.92 -6.47
N GLY A 189 0.99 -5.41 -5.29
CA GLY A 189 0.24 -5.16 -4.05
C GLY A 189 -0.69 -6.30 -3.63
N GLY A 190 -0.96 -7.27 -4.51
CA GLY A 190 -1.69 -8.50 -4.17
C GLY A 190 -2.86 -8.79 -5.10
N LEU A 191 -3.93 -9.35 -4.54
CA LEU A 191 -5.17 -9.67 -5.23
C LEU A 191 -6.04 -8.41 -5.34
N HIS A 192 -6.57 -8.17 -6.53
CA HIS A 192 -7.57 -7.17 -6.84
C HIS A 192 -8.82 -7.90 -7.34
N MET A 193 -9.97 -7.61 -6.74
CA MET A 193 -11.22 -8.33 -7.01
C MET A 193 -12.39 -7.35 -7.07
N LEU A 194 -13.18 -7.46 -8.12
CA LEU A 194 -14.46 -6.77 -8.27
C LEU A 194 -15.59 -7.78 -8.03
N ALA A 195 -16.52 -7.44 -7.14
CA ALA A 195 -17.74 -8.21 -6.91
C ALA A 195 -18.94 -7.26 -6.79
N GLY A 196 -19.82 -7.26 -7.79
CA GLY A 196 -20.86 -6.27 -7.95
C GLY A 196 -20.30 -4.85 -8.00
N ASP A 197 -20.77 -3.99 -7.10
CA ASP A 197 -20.27 -2.62 -6.93
C ASP A 197 -19.31 -2.50 -5.73
N THR A 198 -18.42 -3.48 -5.57
CA THR A 198 -17.44 -3.49 -4.49
C THR A 198 -16.09 -3.89 -5.03
N TYR A 199 -15.12 -3.01 -4.82
CA TYR A 199 -13.73 -3.25 -5.17
C TYR A 199 -12.96 -3.63 -3.91
N ILE A 200 -12.42 -4.84 -3.91
CA ILE A 200 -11.71 -5.45 -2.80
C ILE A 200 -10.25 -5.67 -3.21
N THR A 201 -9.32 -5.30 -2.34
CA THR A 201 -7.91 -5.72 -2.50
C THR A 201 -7.45 -6.50 -1.29
N ILE A 202 -6.63 -7.53 -1.51
CA ILE A 202 -6.03 -8.34 -0.46
C ILE A 202 -4.52 -8.42 -0.70
N GLY A 203 -3.73 -8.11 0.32
CA GLY A 203 -2.27 -8.16 0.25
C GLY A 203 -1.69 -9.03 1.37
N VAL A 204 -0.73 -9.90 1.04
CA VAL A 204 -0.02 -10.76 2.01
C VAL A 204 1.50 -10.75 1.81
N GLY A 205 2.01 -9.71 1.13
CA GLY A 205 3.40 -9.61 0.68
C GLY A 205 3.58 -9.98 -0.79
N ASN A 206 4.81 -10.26 -1.21
CA ASN A 206 5.13 -10.61 -2.60
C ASN A 206 4.41 -11.92 -3.00
N PRO A 207 3.54 -11.93 -4.03
CA PRO A 207 2.80 -13.12 -4.47
C PRO A 207 3.68 -14.31 -4.89
N GLU A 208 4.90 -14.06 -5.36
CA GLU A 208 5.83 -15.08 -5.85
C GLU A 208 6.59 -15.80 -4.72
N ARG A 209 6.41 -15.40 -3.46
CA ARG A 209 7.12 -15.97 -2.31
C ARG A 209 6.18 -16.69 -1.36
N ASP A 210 6.71 -17.63 -0.58
CA ASP A 210 6.08 -18.18 0.62
C ASP A 210 4.65 -18.72 0.44
N GLY A 211 4.31 -19.19 -0.77
CA GLY A 211 2.95 -19.64 -1.10
C GLY A 211 1.90 -18.51 -1.10
N ASN A 212 2.33 -17.25 -1.14
CA ASN A 212 1.47 -16.08 -1.02
C ASN A 212 0.40 -16.00 -2.10
N ARG A 213 0.67 -16.46 -3.32
CA ARG A 213 -0.36 -16.61 -4.35
C ARG A 213 -1.54 -17.46 -3.86
N ALA A 214 -1.28 -18.64 -3.31
CA ALA A 214 -2.34 -19.51 -2.82
C ALA A 214 -3.10 -18.87 -1.64
N LYS A 215 -2.38 -18.17 -0.75
CA LYS A 215 -3.01 -17.41 0.35
C LYS A 215 -3.93 -16.31 -0.16
N LEU A 216 -3.52 -15.56 -1.19
CA LEU A 216 -4.33 -14.54 -1.85
C LEU A 216 -5.61 -15.14 -2.44
N GLU A 217 -5.49 -16.23 -3.21
CA GLU A 217 -6.65 -16.89 -3.80
C GLU A 217 -7.60 -17.44 -2.73
N ASN A 218 -7.08 -18.07 -1.67
CA ASN A 218 -7.88 -18.59 -0.56
C ASN A 218 -8.58 -17.47 0.23
N ALA A 219 -7.89 -16.34 0.46
CA ALA A 219 -8.49 -15.17 1.08
C ALA A 219 -9.61 -14.58 0.20
N GLY A 220 -9.39 -14.53 -1.12
CA GLY A 220 -10.41 -14.11 -2.10
C GLY A 220 -11.66 -14.97 -2.03
N ARG A 221 -11.51 -16.31 -2.03
CA ARG A 221 -12.64 -17.25 -1.91
C ARG A 221 -13.39 -17.06 -0.59
N LEU A 222 -12.66 -16.99 0.53
CA LEU A 222 -13.26 -16.75 1.86
C LEU A 222 -14.12 -15.47 1.87
N VAL A 223 -13.61 -14.38 1.30
CA VAL A 223 -14.35 -13.13 1.22
C VAL A 223 -15.61 -13.30 0.37
N LEU A 224 -15.50 -13.88 -0.82
CA LEU A 224 -16.67 -14.10 -1.70
C LEU A 224 -17.76 -14.96 -1.04
N ASP A 225 -17.36 -16.00 -0.31
CA ASP A 225 -18.31 -16.86 0.40
C ASP A 225 -19.08 -16.11 1.49
N LYS A 226 -18.45 -15.12 2.13
CA LYS A 226 -19.11 -14.24 3.11
C LYS A 226 -20.00 -13.20 2.46
N LEU A 227 -19.70 -12.75 1.23
CA LEU A 227 -20.55 -11.80 0.51
C LEU A 227 -21.86 -12.42 0.00
N ARG A 228 -21.94 -13.75 -0.05
CA ARG A 228 -23.11 -14.51 -0.51
C ARG A 228 -24.08 -14.89 0.63
N GLN A 229 -23.70 -14.65 1.88
CA GLN A 229 -24.48 -14.94 3.09
C GLN A 229 -25.33 -13.74 3.48
#